data_AF-A0A2T6AF37-F1
#
_entry.id   AF-A0A2T6AF37-F1
#
_cell.length_a   1.000
_cell.length_b   1.000
_cell.length_c   1.000
_cell.angle_alpha   90.00
_cell.angle_beta   90.00
_cell.angle_gamma   90.00
#
_symmetry.space_group_name_H-M   'P 1'
#
loop_
_entity.id
_entity.type
_entity.pdbx_description
1 polymer ?
#
loop_
_entity_poly.entity_id
_entity_poly.type
_entity_poly.pdbx_seq_one_letter_code
_entity_poly.pdbx_strand_id
1 'polypeptide(L)'
;MKKFFSSLLFVFALGTASVTAQSTAMPQQQEKIEVSDAELEKFADVFQKMRMMNQQVQQEMMAVVTNEDLELQRFNEIHQAEMDPNKDIETTSEEDKKYKAVVAEIEVIQPKYQKQMQEVITESDLSMERYQQLAMALRSDVELQQRLQEILKS
;
A
#
# COMPACT_ATOMS: atom_id res chain seq x y z
N MET A 1 -41.83 -12.97 55.24
CA MET A 1 -41.67 -14.02 56.27
C MET A 1 -40.79 -15.12 55.72
N LYS A 2 -39.91 -15.67 56.57
CA LYS A 2 -39.10 -16.90 56.44
C LYS A 2 -37.85 -16.88 55.55
N LYS A 3 -36.74 -16.69 56.27
CA LYS A 3 -35.37 -17.15 56.01
C LYS A 3 -35.34 -18.67 55.79
N PHE A 4 -34.30 -19.22 55.15
CA PHE A 4 -33.21 -19.95 55.83
C PHE A 4 -32.21 -20.58 54.83
N PHE A 5 -30.93 -20.17 54.97
CA PHE A 5 -29.68 -20.96 54.99
C PHE A 5 -29.22 -21.82 53.80
N SER A 6 -28.07 -21.47 53.21
CA SER A 6 -26.77 -22.17 53.37
C SER A 6 -25.75 -21.49 52.46
N SER A 7 -24.86 -20.62 52.95
CA SER A 7 -23.52 -20.96 53.46
C SER A 7 -22.78 -21.98 52.59
N LEU A 8 -22.05 -21.48 51.58
CA LEU A 8 -20.80 -22.10 51.16
C LEU A 8 -19.75 -21.01 50.97
N LEU A 9 -19.01 -20.78 52.04
CA LEU A 9 -17.75 -20.06 52.06
C LEU A 9 -16.74 -20.85 51.22
N PHE A 10 -16.36 -20.33 50.05
CA PHE A 10 -15.09 -20.68 49.42
C PHE A 10 -14.22 -19.41 49.40
N VAL A 11 -13.37 -19.32 50.41
CA VAL A 11 -12.27 -18.36 50.47
C VAL A 11 -11.15 -18.95 49.61
N PHE A 12 -10.86 -18.30 48.48
CA PHE A 12 -9.54 -18.37 47.86
C PHE A 12 -9.09 -16.96 47.47
N ALA A 13 -8.19 -16.46 48.30
CA ALA A 13 -7.03 -15.62 48.02
C ALA A 13 -7.05 -14.68 46.78
N LEU A 14 -6.96 -13.38 47.10
CA LEU A 14 -6.03 -12.38 46.54
C LEU A 14 -5.81 -12.38 45.02
N GLY A 15 -6.36 -11.37 44.37
CA GLY A 15 -5.95 -10.94 43.03
C GLY A 15 -7.01 -10.13 42.33
N THR A 16 -7.02 -8.82 42.57
CA THR A 16 -7.90 -7.86 41.90
C THR A 16 -7.81 -7.94 40.38
N ALA A 17 -8.94 -8.28 39.75
CA ALA A 17 -9.47 -7.79 38.49
C ALA A 17 -8.47 -7.31 37.42
N SER A 18 -8.35 -8.08 36.32
CA SER A 18 -8.62 -7.65 34.94
C SER A 18 -8.45 -8.86 34.02
N VAL A 19 -9.55 -9.54 33.66
CA VAL A 19 -9.55 -10.49 32.55
C VAL A 19 -9.70 -9.67 31.27
N THR A 20 -8.62 -9.12 30.76
CA THR A 20 -8.55 -8.70 29.36
C THR A 20 -8.28 -9.94 28.54
N ALA A 21 -9.30 -10.41 27.81
CA ALA A 21 -9.13 -11.33 26.69
C ALA A 21 -8.34 -10.59 25.61
N GLN A 22 -7.03 -10.49 25.79
CA GLN A 22 -6.13 -9.88 24.83
C GLN A 22 -5.89 -10.92 23.73
N SER A 23 -6.70 -10.85 22.68
CA SER A 23 -6.39 -11.41 21.37
C SER A 23 -5.07 -10.80 20.92
N THR A 24 -3.97 -11.42 21.36
CA THR A 24 -2.65 -11.19 20.81
C THR A 24 -2.71 -11.74 19.39
N ALA A 25 -2.91 -10.84 18.42
CA ALA A 25 -2.50 -11.13 17.06
C ALA A 25 -1.00 -11.45 17.14
N MET A 26 -0.67 -12.74 17.13
CA MET A 26 0.72 -13.17 17.04
C MET A 26 1.29 -12.53 15.78
N PRO A 27 2.43 -11.84 15.84
CA PRO A 27 3.10 -11.38 14.63
C PRO A 27 3.35 -12.62 13.78
N GLN A 28 2.68 -12.70 12.63
CA GLN A 28 2.90 -13.78 11.69
C GLN A 28 4.34 -13.63 11.23
N GLN A 29 5.22 -14.50 11.75
CA GLN A 29 6.62 -14.52 11.39
C GLN A 29 6.66 -14.83 9.89
N GLN A 30 6.91 -13.79 9.10
CA GLN A 30 6.91 -13.90 7.65
C GLN A 30 7.99 -14.90 7.27
N GLU A 31 7.61 -16.01 6.64
CA GLU A 31 8.54 -17.07 6.26
C GLU A 31 9.62 -16.46 5.34
N LYS A 32 10.88 -16.67 5.73
CA LYS A 32 12.02 -16.25 4.91
C LYS A 32 12.06 -17.16 3.68
N ILE A 33 11.86 -16.57 2.51
CA ILE A 33 11.95 -17.30 1.24
C ILE A 33 13.41 -17.43 0.82
N GLU A 34 13.76 -18.54 0.18
CA GLU A 34 15.05 -18.67 -0.48
C GLU A 34 15.04 -17.85 -1.77
N VAL A 35 16.10 -17.07 -2.00
CA VAL A 35 16.27 -16.21 -3.18
C VAL A 35 17.69 -16.35 -3.70
N SER A 36 17.83 -16.85 -4.93
CA SER A 36 19.13 -16.95 -5.60
C SER A 36 19.62 -15.60 -6.13
N ASP A 37 20.93 -15.46 -6.38
CA ASP A 37 21.48 -14.21 -6.94
C ASP A 37 20.90 -13.91 -8.32
N ALA A 38 20.84 -14.90 -9.21
CA ALA A 38 20.26 -14.74 -10.56
C ALA A 38 18.79 -14.32 -10.52
N GLU A 39 18.03 -14.79 -9.53
CA GLU A 39 16.64 -14.36 -9.31
C GLU A 39 16.58 -12.92 -8.79
N LEU A 40 17.48 -12.55 -7.89
CA LEU A 40 17.55 -11.19 -7.35
C LEU A 40 17.99 -10.18 -8.41
N GLU A 41 18.85 -10.57 -9.36
CA GLU A 41 19.22 -9.76 -10.52
C GLU A 41 18.01 -9.49 -11.43
N LYS A 42 17.20 -10.51 -11.73
CA LYS A 42 15.94 -10.32 -12.47
C LYS A 42 14.99 -9.38 -11.75
N PHE A 43 14.88 -9.53 -10.43
CA PHE A 43 14.08 -8.63 -9.61
C PHE A 43 14.63 -7.20 -9.65
N ALA A 44 15.96 -7.02 -9.61
CA ALA A 44 16.60 -5.72 -9.68
C ALA A 44 16.32 -5.01 -11.01
N ASP A 45 16.36 -5.73 -12.14
CA ASP A 45 16.01 -5.21 -13.46
C ASP A 45 14.54 -4.73 -13.50
N VAL A 46 13.60 -5.58 -13.06
CA VAL A 46 12.19 -5.19 -12.93
C VAL A 46 12.06 -3.96 -12.02
N PHE A 47 12.73 -3.96 -10.88
CA PHE A 47 12.67 -2.87 -9.92
C PHE A 47 13.15 -1.55 -10.53
N GLN A 48 14.23 -1.56 -11.30
CA GLN A 48 14.73 -0.36 -12.00
C GLN A 48 13.75 0.11 -13.09
N LYS A 49 13.23 -0.79 -13.92
CA LYS A 49 12.23 -0.47 -14.94
C LYS A 49 10.96 0.11 -14.32
N MET A 50 10.46 -0.52 -13.25
CA MET A 50 9.33 -0.04 -12.47
C MET A 50 9.59 1.36 -11.90
N ARG A 51 10.79 1.67 -11.41
CA ARG A 51 11.13 3.02 -10.92
C ARG A 51 11.05 4.07 -12.03
N MET A 52 11.59 3.78 -13.22
CA MET A 52 11.53 4.69 -14.36
C MET A 52 10.09 4.91 -14.83
N MET A 53 9.32 3.83 -14.94
CA MET A 53 7.92 3.88 -15.33
C MET A 53 7.08 4.68 -14.32
N ASN A 54 7.29 4.48 -13.02
CA ASN A 54 6.62 5.26 -11.98
C ASN A 54 6.91 6.77 -12.12
N GLN A 55 8.15 7.15 -12.44
CA GLN A 55 8.50 8.55 -12.69
C GLN A 55 7.78 9.12 -13.93
N GLN A 56 7.71 8.34 -15.01
CA GLN A 56 6.99 8.74 -16.22
C GLN A 56 5.50 8.95 -15.95
N VAL A 57 4.86 8.03 -15.22
CA VAL A 57 3.45 8.16 -14.85
C VAL A 57 3.22 9.37 -13.95
N GLN A 58 4.10 9.64 -12.99
CA GLN A 58 4.00 10.86 -12.17
C GLN A 58 4.08 12.13 -13.02
N GLN A 59 4.94 12.16 -14.03
CA GLN A 59 5.04 13.29 -14.97
C GLN A 59 3.80 13.43 -15.85
N GLU A 60 3.28 12.32 -16.38
CA GLU A 60 2.05 12.30 -17.19
C GLU A 60 0.85 12.80 -16.40
N MET A 61 0.68 12.33 -15.16
CA MET A 61 -0.39 12.77 -14.26
C MET A 61 -0.31 14.27 -13.96
N MET A 62 0.89 14.79 -13.69
CA MET A 62 1.10 16.23 -13.50
C MET A 62 0.79 17.03 -14.78
N ALA A 63 1.15 16.49 -15.95
CA ALA A 63 0.85 17.11 -17.24
C ALA A 63 -0.66 17.17 -17.50
N VAL A 64 -1.41 16.10 -17.21
CA VAL A 64 -2.88 16.08 -17.33
C VAL A 64 -3.51 17.20 -16.50
N VAL A 65 -3.09 17.36 -15.24
CA VAL A 65 -3.63 18.40 -14.35
C VAL A 65 -3.33 19.80 -14.89
N THR A 66 -2.08 20.04 -15.29
CA THR A 66 -1.63 21.36 -15.75
C THR A 66 -2.18 21.73 -17.14
N ASN A 67 -2.41 20.76 -18.02
CA ASN A 67 -2.99 20.98 -19.36
C ASN A 67 -4.46 21.44 -19.31
N GLU A 68 -5.18 21.12 -18.23
CA GLU A 68 -6.55 21.59 -17.99
C GLU A 68 -6.59 22.95 -17.28
N ASP A 69 -5.45 23.66 -17.20
CA ASP A 69 -5.30 24.94 -16.50
C ASP A 69 -5.79 24.87 -15.04
N LEU A 70 -5.54 23.74 -14.39
CA LEU A 70 -5.80 23.51 -12.97
C LEU A 70 -4.47 23.37 -12.23
N GLU A 71 -4.30 24.10 -11.13
CA GLU A 71 -3.11 23.94 -10.31
C GLU A 71 -3.11 22.58 -9.62
N LEU A 72 -1.94 21.92 -9.56
CA LEU A 72 -1.81 20.61 -8.92
C LEU A 72 -2.29 20.62 -7.46
N GLN A 73 -1.99 21.69 -6.72
CA GLN A 73 -2.46 21.82 -5.35
C GLN A 73 -3.99 21.90 -5.31
N ARG A 74 -4.61 22.70 -6.19
CA ARG A 74 -6.06 22.87 -6.22
C ARG A 74 -6.78 21.59 -6.63
N PHE A 75 -6.23 20.85 -7.61
CA PHE A 75 -6.71 19.50 -7.94
C PHE A 75 -6.68 18.58 -6.70
N ASN A 76 -5.57 18.55 -5.96
CA ASN A 76 -5.44 17.69 -4.79
C ASN A 76 -6.42 18.06 -3.67
N GLU A 77 -6.68 19.36 -3.46
CA GLU A 77 -7.66 19.83 -2.49
C GLU A 77 -9.07 19.34 -2.82
N ILE A 78 -9.49 19.54 -4.07
CA ILE A 78 -10.80 19.09 -4.58
C ILE A 78 -10.89 17.57 -4.52
N HIS A 79 -9.87 16.86 -5.02
CA HIS A 79 -9.85 15.40 -5.03
C HIS A 79 -9.97 14.80 -3.63
N GLN A 80 -9.25 15.37 -2.65
CA GLN A 80 -9.34 14.90 -1.26
C GLN A 80 -10.73 15.13 -0.64
N ALA A 81 -11.39 16.23 -0.99
CA ALA A 81 -12.76 16.49 -0.52
C ALA A 81 -13.75 15.51 -1.16
N GLU A 82 -13.63 15.26 -2.46
CA GLU A 82 -14.46 14.27 -3.19
C GLU A 82 -14.30 12.83 -2.64
N MET A 83 -13.14 12.49 -2.07
CA MET A 83 -12.88 11.17 -1.49
C MET A 83 -13.29 11.04 0.00
N ASP A 84 -13.52 12.15 0.70
CA ASP A 84 -13.88 12.16 2.12
C ASP A 84 -15.29 12.73 2.33
N PRO A 85 -16.29 11.90 2.70
CA PRO A 85 -17.66 12.36 2.86
C PRO A 85 -17.85 13.38 4.00
N ASN A 86 -16.83 13.59 4.85
CA ASN A 86 -16.86 14.58 5.93
C ASN A 86 -16.14 15.89 5.57
N LYS A 87 -15.52 15.96 4.39
CA LYS A 87 -14.78 17.13 3.93
C LYS A 87 -15.55 17.77 2.79
N ASP A 88 -16.05 18.97 3.06
CA ASP A 88 -16.68 19.81 2.04
C ASP A 88 -15.69 20.86 1.54
N ILE A 89 -15.79 21.23 0.27
CA ILE A 89 -14.96 22.26 -0.34
C ILE A 89 -15.80 23.08 -1.32
N GLU A 90 -15.70 24.40 -1.23
CA GLU A 90 -16.32 25.27 -2.22
C GLU A 90 -15.53 25.22 -3.53
N THR A 91 -16.25 24.95 -4.63
CA THR A 91 -15.72 24.97 -6.00
C THR A 91 -16.55 25.89 -6.88
N THR A 92 -15.91 26.43 -7.91
CA THR A 92 -16.60 27.10 -9.02
C THR A 92 -17.01 26.08 -10.08
N SER A 93 -17.98 26.42 -10.92
CA SER A 93 -18.39 25.56 -12.04
C SER A 93 -17.25 25.28 -13.04
N GLU A 94 -16.26 26.17 -13.14
CA GLU A 94 -15.09 25.96 -13.98
C GLU A 94 -14.14 24.92 -13.35
N GLU A 95 -13.88 25.03 -12.06
CA GLU A 95 -13.08 24.05 -11.32
C GLU A 95 -13.69 22.66 -11.37
N ASP A 96 -15.00 22.52 -11.20
CA ASP A 96 -15.70 21.24 -11.31
C ASP A 96 -15.50 20.61 -12.70
N LYS A 97 -15.55 21.42 -13.75
CA LYS A 97 -15.39 20.96 -15.13
C LYS A 97 -13.96 20.49 -15.38
N LYS A 98 -12.97 21.29 -14.97
CA LYS A 98 -11.54 20.96 -15.10
C LYS A 98 -11.21 19.71 -14.30
N TYR A 99 -11.67 19.64 -13.05
CA TYR A 99 -11.49 18.47 -12.20
C TYR A 99 -12.03 17.19 -12.85
N LYS A 100 -13.26 17.22 -13.37
CA LYS A 100 -13.85 16.05 -14.07
C LYS A 100 -13.07 15.65 -15.32
N ALA A 101 -12.57 16.62 -16.09
CA ALA A 101 -11.73 16.34 -17.26
C ALA A 101 -10.41 15.66 -16.85
N VAL A 102 -9.73 16.20 -15.85
CA VAL A 102 -8.51 15.61 -15.28
C VAL A 102 -8.76 14.19 -14.78
N VAL A 103 -9.83 13.96 -14.01
CA VAL A 103 -10.17 12.61 -13.51
C VAL A 103 -10.41 11.63 -14.65
N ALA A 104 -11.14 12.04 -15.69
CA ALA A 104 -11.40 11.17 -16.84
C ALA A 104 -10.12 10.77 -17.59
N GLU A 105 -9.17 11.70 -17.76
CA GLU A 105 -7.87 11.40 -18.38
C GLU A 105 -7.02 10.47 -17.49
N ILE A 106 -7.02 10.69 -16.18
CA ILE A 106 -6.36 9.81 -15.20
C ILE A 106 -6.93 8.38 -15.25
N GLU A 107 -8.25 8.24 -15.35
CA GLU A 107 -8.92 6.94 -15.47
C GLU A 107 -8.48 6.17 -16.72
N VAL A 108 -8.11 6.86 -17.80
CA VAL A 108 -7.56 6.25 -19.03
C VAL A 108 -6.08 5.85 -18.86
N ILE A 109 -5.31 6.57 -18.05
CA ILE A 109 -3.89 6.26 -17.79
C ILE A 109 -3.74 5.01 -16.92
N GLN A 110 -4.58 4.84 -15.89
CA GLN A 110 -4.47 3.72 -14.94
C GLN A 110 -4.36 2.33 -15.58
N PRO A 111 -5.25 1.89 -16.48
CA PRO A 111 -5.16 0.56 -17.08
C PRO A 111 -3.93 0.41 -17.99
N LYS A 112 -3.48 1.49 -18.66
CA LYS A 112 -2.24 1.47 -19.46
C LYS A 112 -1.04 1.19 -18.58
N TYR A 113 -0.96 1.88 -17.45
CA TYR A 113 0.11 1.69 -16.47
C TYR A 113 0.09 0.27 -15.87
N GLN A 114 -1.09 -0.24 -15.50
CA GLN A 114 -1.22 -1.62 -14.99
C GLN A 114 -0.74 -2.65 -16.01
N LYS A 115 -1.06 -2.45 -17.29
CA LYS A 115 -0.58 -3.32 -18.37
C LYS A 115 0.93 -3.26 -18.53
N GLN A 116 1.52 -2.06 -18.55
CA GLN A 116 2.98 -1.89 -18.64
C GLN A 116 3.72 -2.54 -17.46
N MET A 117 3.18 -2.41 -16.23
CA MET A 117 3.73 -3.10 -15.07
C MET A 117 3.72 -4.61 -15.25
N GLN A 118 2.62 -5.18 -15.74
CA GLN A 118 2.53 -6.61 -16.02
C GLN A 118 3.56 -7.03 -17.07
N GLU A 119 3.68 -6.29 -18.16
CA GLU A 119 4.65 -6.55 -19.24
C GLU A 119 6.08 -6.57 -18.70
N VAL A 120 6.49 -5.51 -17.97
CA VAL A 120 7.83 -5.39 -17.37
C VAL A 120 8.18 -6.59 -16.48
N ILE A 121 7.23 -7.08 -15.69
CA ILE A 121 7.45 -8.25 -14.82
C ILE A 121 7.56 -9.54 -15.63
N THR A 122 6.66 -9.75 -16.60
CA THR A 122 6.65 -10.98 -17.39
C THR A 122 7.82 -11.10 -18.36
N GLU A 123 8.38 -9.98 -18.83
CA GLU A 123 9.56 -9.94 -19.69
C GLU A 123 10.86 -10.31 -18.96
N SER A 124 10.91 -10.23 -17.63
CA SER A 124 12.12 -10.51 -16.84
C SER A 124 12.25 -11.99 -16.44
N ASP A 125 11.49 -12.89 -17.06
CA ASP A 125 11.33 -14.30 -16.64
C ASP A 125 10.87 -14.49 -15.18
N LEU A 126 10.24 -13.47 -14.58
CA LEU A 126 9.61 -13.58 -13.26
C LEU A 126 8.10 -13.74 -13.45
N SER A 127 7.50 -14.63 -12.65
CA SER A 127 6.04 -14.62 -12.52
C SER A 127 5.60 -13.46 -11.65
N MET A 128 4.37 -12.98 -11.86
CA MET A 128 3.77 -11.93 -11.01
C MET A 128 3.75 -12.35 -9.53
N GLU A 129 3.39 -13.60 -9.26
CA GLU A 129 3.39 -14.14 -7.90
C GLU A 129 4.80 -14.12 -7.29
N ARG A 130 5.81 -14.52 -8.06
CA ARG A 130 7.18 -14.55 -7.54
C ARG A 130 7.74 -13.15 -7.29
N TYR A 131 7.45 -12.20 -8.18
CA TYR A 131 7.75 -10.80 -7.96
C TYR A 131 7.12 -10.27 -6.66
N GLN A 132 5.84 -10.59 -6.41
CA GLN A 132 5.15 -10.20 -5.17
C GLN A 132 5.78 -10.82 -3.92
N GLN A 133 6.14 -12.11 -3.97
CA GLN A 133 6.84 -12.78 -2.86
C GLN A 133 8.17 -12.10 -2.53
N LEU A 134 8.98 -11.79 -3.56
CA LEU A 134 10.25 -11.08 -3.41
C LEU A 134 10.05 -9.68 -2.82
N ALA A 135 9.08 -8.92 -3.35
CA ALA A 135 8.74 -7.59 -2.85
C ALA A 135 8.24 -7.61 -1.40
N MET A 136 7.52 -8.66 -0.99
CA MET A 136 7.08 -8.86 0.39
C MET A 136 8.26 -9.22 1.31
N ALA A 137 9.13 -10.13 0.90
CA ALA A 137 10.31 -10.53 1.66
C ALA A 137 11.25 -9.35 1.91
N LEU A 138 11.46 -8.50 0.90
CA LEU A 138 12.26 -7.28 0.99
C LEU A 138 11.75 -6.27 2.03
N ARG A 139 10.53 -6.40 2.56
CA ARG A 139 10.04 -5.51 3.63
C ARG A 139 10.68 -5.79 4.99
N SER A 140 11.10 -7.02 5.24
CA SER A 140 11.58 -7.48 6.56
C SER A 140 12.93 -8.18 6.52
N ASP A 141 13.34 -8.72 5.38
CA ASP A 141 14.62 -9.43 5.23
C ASP A 141 15.77 -8.46 4.94
N VAL A 142 16.50 -8.10 5.99
CA VAL A 142 17.64 -7.17 5.92
C VAL A 142 18.78 -7.70 5.06
N GLU A 143 19.03 -9.02 5.05
CA GLU A 143 20.09 -9.62 4.24
C GLU A 143 19.73 -9.52 2.75
N LEU A 144 18.47 -9.82 2.41
CA LEU A 144 17.98 -9.68 1.05
C LEU A 144 18.01 -8.22 0.56
N GLN A 145 17.68 -7.27 1.44
CA GLN A 145 17.80 -5.84 1.15
C GLN A 145 19.24 -5.44 0.82
N GLN A 146 20.22 -5.93 1.58
CA GLN A 146 21.65 -5.64 1.34
C GLN A 146 22.11 -6.20 0.00
N ARG A 147 21.79 -7.46 -0.30
CA ARG A 147 22.12 -8.08 -1.60
C ARG A 147 21.51 -7.31 -2.77
N LEU A 148 20.25 -6.87 -2.66
CA LEU A 148 19.61 -6.06 -3.69
C LEU A 148 20.33 -4.70 -3.86
N GLN A 149 20.71 -4.06 -2.76
CA GLN A 149 21.45 -2.79 -2.81
C GLN A 149 22.81 -2.92 -3.49
N GLU A 150 23.50 -4.05 -3.32
CA GLU A 150 24.78 -4.32 -3.99
C GLU A 150 24.59 -4.45 -5.51
N ILE A 151 23.58 -5.22 -5.95
CA ILE A 151 23.23 -5.36 -7.37
C ILE A 151 22.85 -4.01 -7.99
N LEU A 152 22.13 -3.15 -7.27
CA LEU A 152 21.73 -1.83 -7.78
C LEU A 152 22.87 -0.81 -7.86
N LYS A 153 24.03 -1.08 -7.26
CA LYS A 153 25.21 -0.19 -7.26
C LYS A 153 26.26 -0.58 -8.29
N SER A 154 26.21 -1.82 -8.80
CA SER A 154 27.11 -2.30 -9.86
C SER A 154 26.73 -1.72 -11.22
#